data_AF-A0A6L7G3Y6-F1
#
_entry.id   AF-A0A6L7G3Y6-F1
#
_cell.length_a   1.000
_cell.length_b   1.000
_cell.length_c   1.000
_cell.angle_alpha   90.00
_cell.angle_beta   90.00
_cell.angle_gamma   90.00
#
_symmetry.space_group_name_H-M   'P 1'
#
loop_
_entity.id
_entity.type
_entity.pdbx_description
1 polymer ?
#
loop_
_entity_poly.entity_id
_entity_poly.type
_entity_poly.pdbx_seq_one_letter_code
_entity_poly.pdbx_strand_id
1 'polypeptide(L)'
;MGITVHTLDARNNIFLEVLRDHFKMTPEWMHREIQGIARSTSALLAKKGVDYDALRTALVPQQDRHEAAFLFNIDFESSDSYHYPVHQRLLRLFGRQSSHSVLHADITDERRWGALKQADEQLVRVGGRQFESPMLYAVYVNNLTDQMLANIHGGFEDYPCYVGHVDTTFSSIFKAWLSTQLGNAYVQFRGTIIGQHEDDRDALENIDLVGFGFKKAGYTVRSIPGTQFMLLLSYKIERPVVQGYEADTEFSLNAISPVALPLGNCDIEIDPRKFEYLSTEKAKSLEGLGLLGGNLDQLREMISERISHNYIYSMVQDDAHGVSRFNIMIEARPTATERWFRALVGLEYKPESQRLRLITLI
;
A
#
# COMPACT_ATOMS: atom_id res chain seq x y z
N MET A 1 -12.33 4.15 -22.54
CA MET A 1 -11.68 3.05 -21.82
C MET A 1 -11.24 3.63 -20.51
N GLY A 2 -11.81 3.12 -19.42
CA GLY A 2 -11.40 3.53 -18.08
C GLY A 2 -9.97 3.13 -17.79
N ILE A 3 -9.26 3.95 -17.00
CA ILE A 3 -7.97 3.60 -16.43
C ILE A 3 -8.18 3.00 -15.03
N THR A 4 -7.44 1.95 -14.70
CA THR A 4 -7.39 1.43 -13.34
C THR A 4 -6.40 2.25 -12.54
N VAL A 5 -6.82 2.91 -11.47
CA VAL A 5 -5.93 3.54 -10.50
C VAL A 5 -5.63 2.55 -9.39
N HIS A 6 -4.43 1.96 -9.38
CA HIS A 6 -4.07 0.94 -8.39
C HIS A 6 -4.03 1.49 -6.97
N THR A 7 -3.41 2.66 -6.81
CA THR A 7 -3.33 3.41 -5.56
C THR A 7 -3.44 4.90 -5.88
N LEU A 8 -3.98 5.67 -4.95
CA LEU A 8 -3.95 7.14 -4.98
C LEU A 8 -3.55 7.63 -3.60
N ASP A 9 -2.33 8.15 -3.42
CA ASP A 9 -1.87 8.65 -2.13
C ASP A 9 -2.04 10.16 -2.03
N ALA A 10 -3.20 10.58 -1.52
CA ALA A 10 -3.44 11.97 -1.14
C ALA A 10 -3.27 12.19 0.37
N ARG A 11 -3.02 11.12 1.13
CA ARG A 11 -2.80 11.17 2.58
C ARG A 11 -1.43 11.71 2.95
N ASN A 12 -0.41 11.28 2.22
CA ASN A 12 0.98 11.71 2.44
C ASN A 12 1.41 12.77 1.43
N ASN A 13 0.46 13.28 0.62
CA ASN A 13 0.68 14.29 -0.40
C ASN A 13 -0.50 15.28 -0.44
N ILE A 14 -0.24 16.52 -0.03
CA ILE A 14 -1.25 17.59 0.05
C ILE A 14 -1.66 18.17 -1.31
N PHE A 15 -1.07 17.72 -2.42
CA PHE A 15 -1.27 18.31 -3.74
C PHE A 15 -2.75 18.42 -4.14
N LEU A 16 -3.52 17.34 -3.97
CA LEU A 16 -4.94 17.35 -4.35
C LEU A 16 -5.79 18.24 -3.43
N GLU A 17 -5.47 18.31 -2.13
CA GLU A 17 -6.11 19.23 -1.19
C GLU A 17 -5.84 20.69 -1.59
N VAL A 18 -4.58 21.01 -1.90
CA VAL A 18 -4.20 22.34 -2.36
C VAL A 18 -4.92 22.70 -3.66
N LEU A 19 -4.99 21.78 -4.63
CA LEU A 19 -5.74 22.01 -5.87
C LEU A 19 -7.22 22.30 -5.60
N ARG A 20 -7.87 21.44 -4.82
CA ARG A 20 -9.29 21.58 -4.48
C ARG A 20 -9.57 22.91 -3.79
N ASP A 21 -8.81 23.22 -2.75
CA ASP A 21 -9.11 24.35 -1.86
C ASP A 21 -8.69 25.69 -2.45
N HIS A 22 -7.54 25.74 -3.14
CA HIS A 22 -7.04 26.98 -3.76
C HIS A 22 -7.87 27.36 -4.99
N PHE A 23 -8.14 26.40 -5.88
CA PHE A 23 -8.88 26.66 -7.12
C PHE A 23 -10.40 26.46 -6.96
N LYS A 24 -10.87 26.07 -5.77
CA LYS A 24 -12.28 25.81 -5.46
C LYS A 24 -12.90 24.81 -6.43
N MET A 25 -12.16 23.74 -6.72
CA MET A 25 -12.60 22.74 -7.69
C MET A 25 -13.82 21.98 -7.18
N THR A 26 -14.80 21.77 -8.05
CA THR A 26 -15.95 20.91 -7.72
C THR A 26 -15.54 19.43 -7.76
N PRO A 27 -16.30 18.52 -7.14
CA PRO A 27 -16.05 17.08 -7.23
C PRO A 27 -15.92 16.55 -8.67
N GLU A 28 -16.71 17.09 -9.61
CA GLU A 28 -16.63 16.74 -11.03
C GLU A 28 -15.30 17.17 -11.66
N TRP A 29 -14.78 18.33 -11.27
CA TRP A 29 -13.49 18.82 -11.74
C TRP A 29 -12.34 18.02 -11.11
N MET A 30 -12.40 17.73 -9.81
CA MET A 30 -11.44 16.86 -9.15
C MET A 30 -11.38 15.48 -9.81
N HIS A 31 -12.54 14.90 -10.13
CA HIS A 31 -12.62 13.63 -10.86
C HIS A 31 -11.88 13.68 -12.20
N ARG A 32 -12.12 14.72 -13.00
CA ARG A 32 -11.45 14.92 -14.30
C ARG A 32 -9.94 15.11 -14.14
N GLU A 33 -9.52 15.87 -13.12
CA GLU A 33 -8.11 16.13 -12.86
C GLU A 33 -7.36 14.85 -12.47
N ILE A 34 -7.90 14.08 -11.51
CA ILE A 34 -7.31 12.81 -11.08
C ILE A 34 -7.25 11.81 -12.24
N GLN A 35 -8.31 11.72 -13.05
CA GLN A 35 -8.31 10.91 -14.26
C GLN A 35 -7.26 11.37 -15.29
N GLY A 36 -7.06 12.68 -15.44
CA GLY A 36 -6.02 13.26 -16.30
C GLY A 36 -4.61 12.92 -15.82
N ILE A 37 -4.35 13.04 -14.52
CA ILE A 37 -3.07 12.67 -13.89
C ILE A 37 -2.81 11.17 -14.08
N ALA A 38 -3.81 10.31 -13.87
CA ALA A 38 -3.68 8.87 -14.08
C ALA A 38 -3.32 8.52 -15.54
N ARG A 39 -4.04 9.08 -16.51
CA ARG A 39 -3.78 8.83 -17.94
C ARG A 39 -2.41 9.35 -18.37
N SER A 40 -2.02 10.55 -17.92
CA SER A 40 -0.72 11.14 -18.25
C SER A 40 0.42 10.32 -17.65
N THR A 41 0.25 9.78 -16.44
CA THR A 41 1.23 8.93 -15.76
C THR A 41 1.37 7.59 -16.47
N SER A 42 0.26 6.93 -16.80
CA SER A 42 0.27 5.68 -17.58
C SER A 42 0.92 5.87 -18.95
N ALA A 43 0.59 6.95 -19.67
CA ALA A 43 1.21 7.27 -20.95
C ALA A 43 2.72 7.55 -20.83
N LEU A 44 3.17 8.23 -19.77
CA LEU A 44 4.58 8.49 -19.52
C LEU A 44 5.36 7.21 -19.21
N LEU A 45 4.81 6.35 -18.35
CA LEU A 45 5.38 5.03 -18.04
C LEU A 45 5.48 4.19 -19.32
N ALA A 46 4.45 4.18 -20.15
CA ALA A 46 4.46 3.46 -21.42
C ALA A 46 5.57 3.95 -22.36
N LYS A 47 5.78 5.27 -22.48
CA LYS A 47 6.91 5.86 -23.24
C LYS A 47 8.27 5.42 -22.69
N LYS A 48 8.35 5.14 -21.39
CA LYS A 48 9.55 4.63 -20.70
C LYS A 48 9.66 3.10 -20.73
N GLY A 49 8.72 2.40 -21.37
CA GLY A 49 8.69 0.94 -21.49
C GLY A 49 8.19 0.22 -20.24
N VAL A 50 7.39 0.90 -19.40
CA VAL A 50 6.74 0.33 -18.22
C VAL A 50 5.23 0.36 -18.44
N ASP A 51 4.59 -0.80 -18.34
CA ASP A 51 3.13 -0.90 -18.31
C ASP A 51 2.64 -0.61 -16.89
N TYR A 52 1.79 0.41 -16.74
CA TYR A 52 1.25 0.81 -15.45
C TYR A 52 0.36 -0.29 -14.83
N ASP A 53 -0.43 -0.99 -15.65
CA ASP A 53 -1.33 -2.04 -15.15
C ASP A 53 -0.54 -3.25 -14.58
N ALA A 54 0.68 -3.45 -15.06
CA ALA A 54 1.58 -4.48 -14.56
C ALA A 54 2.18 -4.15 -13.18
N LEU A 55 2.05 -2.90 -12.70
CA LEU A 55 2.57 -2.48 -11.39
C LEU A 55 1.66 -2.85 -10.22
N ARG A 56 0.43 -3.36 -10.48
CA ARG A 56 -0.56 -3.72 -9.44
C ARG A 56 0.06 -4.41 -8.22
N THR A 57 0.86 -5.45 -8.43
CA THR A 57 1.39 -6.27 -7.31
C THR A 57 2.38 -5.52 -6.41
N ALA A 58 3.03 -4.47 -6.92
CA ALA A 58 3.87 -3.60 -6.11
C ALA A 58 3.05 -2.51 -5.41
N LEU A 59 1.93 -2.09 -5.99
CA LEU A 59 1.17 -0.91 -5.54
C LEU A 59 -0.02 -1.22 -4.65
N VAL A 60 -0.46 -2.48 -4.54
CA VAL A 60 -1.62 -2.85 -3.70
C VAL A 60 -1.31 -4.08 -2.82
N PRO A 61 -1.94 -4.19 -1.63
CA PRO A 61 -1.78 -5.36 -0.76
C PRO A 61 -2.17 -6.65 -1.48
N GLN A 62 -1.49 -7.76 -1.14
CA GLN A 62 -1.80 -9.10 -1.66
C GLN A 62 -2.18 -10.02 -0.50
N GLN A 63 -3.08 -10.98 -0.76
CA GLN A 63 -3.68 -11.83 0.29
C GLN A 63 -2.72 -12.89 0.83
N ASP A 64 -1.83 -13.39 -0.04
CA ASP A 64 -0.93 -14.53 0.19
C ASP A 64 0.55 -14.09 0.28
N ARG A 65 0.77 -12.84 0.67
CA ARG A 65 2.09 -12.23 0.71
C ARG A 65 2.30 -11.44 1.99
N HIS A 66 3.55 -11.41 2.41
CA HIS A 66 3.99 -10.65 3.56
C HIS A 66 4.25 -9.19 3.22
N GLU A 67 4.03 -8.36 4.23
CA GLU A 67 4.60 -7.04 4.36
C GLU A 67 5.54 -7.09 5.56
N ALA A 68 6.75 -6.55 5.44
CA ALA A 68 7.72 -6.62 6.51
C ALA A 68 8.50 -5.32 6.66
N ALA A 69 8.80 -4.98 7.90
CA ALA A 69 9.70 -3.90 8.26
C ALA A 69 11.02 -4.49 8.76
N PHE A 70 12.10 -4.17 8.07
CA PHE A 70 13.47 -4.53 8.42
C PHE A 70 14.07 -3.38 9.24
N LEU A 71 14.55 -3.69 10.44
CA LEU A 71 14.96 -2.70 11.42
C LEU A 71 16.48 -2.71 11.63
N PHE A 72 17.06 -1.51 11.66
CA PHE A 72 18.48 -1.29 11.81
C PHE A 72 18.75 -0.27 12.93
N ASN A 73 19.71 -0.55 13.81
CA ASN A 73 20.29 0.48 14.66
C ASN A 73 21.00 1.51 13.79
N ILE A 74 20.98 2.77 14.18
CA ILE A 74 21.69 3.83 13.46
C ILE A 74 23.03 4.06 14.13
N ASP A 75 24.11 3.91 13.36
CA ASP A 75 25.45 4.28 13.78
C ASP A 75 25.76 5.70 13.26
N PHE A 76 25.54 6.69 14.13
CA PHE A 76 25.81 8.10 13.84
C PHE A 76 27.30 8.45 13.84
N GLU A 77 28.16 7.59 14.41
CA GLU A 77 29.57 7.91 14.62
C GLU A 77 30.43 7.47 13.43
N SER A 78 30.05 6.37 12.76
CA SER A 78 30.88 5.76 11.71
C SER A 78 30.40 5.96 10.28
N SER A 79 29.21 6.55 10.05
CA SER A 79 28.57 6.53 8.75
C SER A 79 27.88 7.85 8.35
N ASP A 80 28.47 8.55 7.38
CA ASP A 80 27.86 9.73 6.73
C ASP A 80 26.59 9.39 5.92
N SER A 81 26.35 8.11 5.59
CA SER A 81 25.16 7.63 4.88
C SER A 81 24.90 6.15 5.21
N TYR A 82 24.11 5.90 6.27
CA TYR A 82 23.76 4.53 6.67
C TYR A 82 22.69 3.90 5.76
N HIS A 83 21.90 4.71 5.05
CA HIS A 83 20.86 4.25 4.12
C HIS A 83 21.44 3.60 2.86
N TYR A 84 22.48 4.19 2.26
CA TYR A 84 23.08 3.68 1.02
C TYR A 84 23.53 2.21 1.08
N PRO A 85 24.35 1.78 2.06
CA PRO A 85 24.80 0.39 2.16
C PRO A 85 23.66 -0.59 2.42
N VAL A 86 22.66 -0.20 3.23
CA VAL A 86 21.45 -1.02 3.47
C VAL A 86 20.71 -1.25 2.15
N HIS A 87 20.46 -0.19 1.38
CA HIS A 87 19.76 -0.31 0.11
C HIS A 87 20.57 -1.07 -0.96
N GLN A 88 21.88 -0.85 -1.05
CA GLN A 88 22.74 -1.64 -1.95
C GLN A 88 22.68 -3.14 -1.65
N ARG A 89 22.64 -3.51 -0.37
CA ARG A 89 22.52 -4.90 0.05
C ARG A 89 21.12 -5.45 -0.26
N LEU A 90 20.06 -4.72 0.09
CA LEU A 90 18.67 -5.10 -0.21
C LEU A 90 18.43 -5.33 -1.71
N LEU A 91 18.92 -4.43 -2.56
CA LEU A 91 18.79 -4.52 -4.03
C LEU A 91 19.41 -5.80 -4.61
N ARG A 92 20.45 -6.35 -3.98
CA ARG A 92 21.08 -7.63 -4.39
C ARG A 92 20.28 -8.85 -3.94
N LEU A 93 19.48 -8.72 -2.88
CA LEU A 93 18.65 -9.78 -2.32
C LEU A 93 17.31 -9.90 -3.06
N PHE A 94 16.84 -8.84 -3.69
CA PHE A 94 15.63 -8.88 -4.52
C PHE A 94 15.79 -9.74 -5.77
N GLY A 95 14.77 -10.55 -6.03
CA GLY A 95 14.65 -11.33 -7.25
C GLY A 95 14.32 -10.45 -8.45
N ARG A 96 14.94 -10.68 -9.60
CA ARG A 96 14.70 -9.88 -10.82
C ARG A 96 13.33 -10.09 -11.47
N GLN A 97 12.52 -10.98 -10.93
CA GLN A 97 11.15 -11.24 -11.37
C GLN A 97 10.11 -10.81 -10.33
N SER A 98 10.54 -10.31 -9.17
CA SER A 98 9.63 -9.82 -8.14
C SER A 98 9.27 -8.36 -8.36
N SER A 99 8.25 -7.90 -7.64
CA SER A 99 7.79 -6.52 -7.70
C SER A 99 7.38 -6.07 -6.30
N HIS A 100 7.96 -4.97 -5.83
CA HIS A 100 7.77 -4.47 -4.47
C HIS A 100 7.73 -2.94 -4.49
N SER A 101 6.95 -2.36 -3.60
CA SER A 101 7.17 -0.99 -3.15
C SER A 101 8.08 -1.02 -1.94
N VAL A 102 9.07 -0.12 -1.94
CA VAL A 102 10.00 0.05 -0.83
C VAL A 102 9.78 1.42 -0.21
N LEU A 103 9.53 1.40 1.08
CA LEU A 103 9.44 2.60 1.90
C LEU A 103 10.55 2.57 2.94
N HIS A 104 11.00 3.74 3.37
CA HIS A 104 12.04 3.85 4.39
C HIS A 104 11.91 5.16 5.15
N ALA A 105 12.49 5.21 6.35
CA ALA A 105 12.79 6.43 7.08
C ALA A 105 13.52 6.05 8.37
N ASP A 106 14.00 7.06 9.07
CA ASP A 106 14.23 6.91 10.50
C ASP A 106 12.89 6.91 11.22
N ILE A 107 12.74 5.99 12.16
CA ILE A 107 11.57 5.84 13.00
C ILE A 107 11.92 6.07 14.46
N THR A 108 11.01 6.72 15.18
CA THR A 108 11.12 6.98 16.62
C THR A 108 9.80 6.64 17.28
N ASP A 109 9.78 6.39 18.59
CA ASP A 109 8.51 6.32 19.37
C ASP A 109 8.44 7.44 20.40
N GLU A 110 8.76 8.67 19.96
CA GLU A 110 8.76 9.86 20.83
C GLU A 110 7.39 10.11 21.48
N ARG A 111 6.32 9.73 20.77
CA ARG A 111 4.94 9.84 21.27
C ARG A 111 4.55 8.72 22.24
N ARG A 112 5.43 7.74 22.48
CA ARG A 112 5.25 6.60 23.38
C ARG A 112 3.95 5.82 23.11
N TRP A 113 3.65 5.59 21.84
CA TRP A 113 2.51 4.77 21.42
C TRP A 113 2.69 3.29 21.78
N GLY A 114 3.90 2.90 22.22
CA GLY A 114 4.26 1.51 22.45
C GLY A 114 4.51 0.77 21.13
N ALA A 115 4.67 1.51 20.02
CA ALA A 115 4.89 0.94 18.69
C ALA A 115 6.23 0.21 18.63
N LEU A 116 7.31 0.81 19.15
CA LEU A 116 8.61 0.14 19.21
C LEU A 116 8.65 -1.00 20.22
N LYS A 117 7.88 -0.88 21.32
CA LYS A 117 7.72 -1.99 22.27
C LYS A 117 7.02 -3.19 21.61
N GLN A 118 5.91 -2.95 20.91
CA GLN A 118 5.21 -4.00 20.16
C GLN A 118 6.11 -4.60 19.07
N ALA A 119 6.89 -3.76 18.37
CA ALA A 119 7.86 -4.22 17.39
C ALA A 119 8.90 -5.17 18.01
N ASP A 120 9.44 -4.81 19.18
CA ASP A 120 10.44 -5.61 19.91
C ASP A 120 9.89 -6.99 20.33
N GLU A 121 8.63 -7.02 20.80
CA GLU A 121 7.92 -8.25 21.18
C GLU A 121 7.64 -9.18 19.99
N GLN A 122 7.46 -8.62 18.78
CA GLN A 122 7.14 -9.35 17.55
C GLN A 122 8.36 -9.59 16.64
N LEU A 123 9.54 -9.12 17.07
CA LEU A 123 10.73 -9.12 16.23
C LEU A 123 11.25 -10.53 15.98
N VAL A 124 11.41 -10.89 14.71
CA VAL A 124 12.30 -11.98 14.31
C VAL A 124 13.72 -11.46 14.37
N ARG A 125 14.34 -11.66 15.53
CA ARG A 125 15.61 -11.06 15.94
C ARG A 125 16.81 -11.85 15.45
N VAL A 126 17.86 -11.14 15.04
CA VAL A 126 19.17 -11.72 14.78
C VAL A 126 19.92 -11.89 16.11
N GLY A 127 19.98 -13.13 16.59
CA GLY A 127 20.68 -13.48 17.83
C GLY A 127 20.20 -12.64 19.03
N GLY A 128 21.15 -12.06 19.77
CA GLY A 128 20.88 -11.25 20.96
C GLY A 128 20.81 -9.74 20.73
N ARG A 129 20.81 -9.26 19.48
CA ARG A 129 20.90 -7.82 19.16
C ARG A 129 19.68 -7.05 19.69
N GLN A 130 19.92 -5.90 20.32
CA GLN A 130 18.86 -5.07 20.91
C GLN A 130 18.69 -3.76 20.12
N PHE A 131 17.58 -3.06 20.36
CA PHE A 131 17.47 -1.67 19.94
C PHE A 131 18.43 -0.83 20.81
N GLU A 132 19.43 -0.23 20.18
CA GLU A 132 20.48 0.53 20.87
C GLU A 132 20.14 2.01 21.03
N SER A 133 19.12 2.46 20.30
CA SER A 133 18.70 3.86 20.21
C SER A 133 17.16 3.94 20.23
N PRO A 134 16.58 5.04 20.76
CA PRO A 134 15.15 5.33 20.59
C PRO A 134 14.77 5.64 19.13
N MET A 135 15.77 5.78 18.25
CA MET A 135 15.62 5.94 16.81
C MET A 135 16.24 4.76 16.06
N LEU A 136 15.48 4.16 15.16
CA LEU A 136 15.91 3.08 14.29
C LEU A 136 15.78 3.51 12.84
N TYR A 137 16.59 2.96 11.95
CA TYR A 137 16.32 3.04 10.53
C TYR A 137 15.44 1.86 10.12
N ALA A 138 14.33 2.13 9.44
CA ALA A 138 13.41 1.11 8.99
C ALA A 138 13.33 1.08 7.47
N VAL A 139 13.36 -0.12 6.90
CA VAL A 139 13.03 -0.37 5.49
C VAL A 139 11.82 -1.28 5.45
N TYR A 140 10.74 -0.80 4.87
CA TYR A 140 9.51 -1.55 4.69
C TYR A 140 9.37 -2.03 3.25
N VAL A 141 8.99 -3.29 3.08
CA VAL A 141 8.82 -3.93 1.77
C VAL A 141 7.51 -4.73 1.76
N ASN A 142 6.70 -4.53 0.72
CA ASN A 142 5.45 -5.28 0.53
C ASN A 142 5.62 -6.47 -0.43
N ASN A 143 4.56 -7.27 -0.55
CA ASN A 143 4.44 -8.34 -1.54
C ASN A 143 5.59 -9.39 -1.48
N LEU A 144 5.97 -9.79 -0.28
CA LEU A 144 7.01 -10.79 -0.05
C LEU A 144 6.42 -12.20 0.01
N THR A 145 7.08 -13.17 -0.62
CA THR A 145 6.84 -14.59 -0.33
C THR A 145 7.59 -14.99 0.94
N ASP A 146 7.22 -16.11 1.57
CA ASP A 146 8.00 -16.69 2.68
C ASP A 146 9.50 -16.78 2.34
N GLN A 147 9.80 -17.29 1.14
CA GLN A 147 11.19 -17.44 0.69
C GLN A 147 11.89 -16.08 0.51
N MET A 148 11.19 -15.06 0.01
CA MET A 148 11.77 -13.71 -0.14
C MET A 148 12.05 -13.09 1.22
N LEU A 149 11.11 -13.21 2.17
CA LEU A 149 11.30 -12.71 3.53
C LEU A 149 12.49 -13.38 4.21
N ALA A 150 12.57 -14.72 4.14
CA ALA A 150 13.70 -15.48 4.67
C ALA A 150 15.03 -15.12 4.00
N ASN A 151 15.04 -14.94 2.67
CA ASN A 151 16.23 -14.53 1.93
C ASN A 151 16.72 -13.14 2.34
N ILE A 152 15.82 -12.18 2.54
CA ILE A 152 16.21 -10.83 2.99
C ILE A 152 16.73 -10.91 4.42
N HIS A 153 16.03 -11.58 5.32
CA HIS A 153 16.43 -11.72 6.71
C HIS A 153 17.83 -12.37 6.85
N GLY A 154 18.00 -13.56 6.28
CA GLY A 154 19.30 -14.25 6.26
C GLY A 154 20.39 -13.46 5.54
N GLY A 155 19.99 -12.74 4.48
CA GLY A 155 20.87 -11.86 3.72
C GLY A 155 21.35 -10.64 4.49
N PHE A 156 20.81 -10.32 5.66
CA PHE A 156 21.26 -9.21 6.53
C PHE A 156 21.82 -9.67 7.89
N GLU A 157 21.82 -10.96 8.22
CA GLU A 157 22.24 -11.46 9.55
C GLU A 157 23.66 -11.00 9.95
N ASP A 158 24.60 -10.99 9.00
CA ASP A 158 25.98 -10.51 9.19
C ASP A 158 26.14 -8.99 9.07
N TYR A 159 25.08 -8.25 8.70
CA TYR A 159 25.12 -6.79 8.64
C TYR A 159 25.08 -6.23 10.08
N PRO A 160 26.12 -5.53 10.59
CA PRO A 160 26.25 -5.24 12.01
C PRO A 160 25.05 -4.52 12.64
N CYS A 161 24.51 -3.53 11.95
CA CYS A 161 23.42 -2.70 12.45
C CYS A 161 22.03 -3.35 12.31
N TYR A 162 21.89 -4.46 11.59
CA TYR A 162 20.59 -5.09 11.39
C TYR A 162 20.12 -5.79 12.66
N VAL A 163 18.94 -5.46 13.17
CA VAL A 163 18.43 -6.05 14.41
C VAL A 163 17.52 -7.25 14.12
N GLY A 164 16.70 -7.15 13.06
CA GLY A 164 15.70 -8.16 12.72
C GLY A 164 14.59 -7.58 11.85
N HIS A 165 13.53 -8.36 11.65
CA HIS A 165 12.34 -7.88 10.96
C HIS A 165 11.06 -8.13 11.76
N VAL A 166 10.05 -7.30 11.52
CA VAL A 166 8.69 -7.49 12.03
C VAL A 166 7.78 -7.76 10.84
N ASP A 167 7.03 -8.86 10.92
CA ASP A 167 5.93 -9.11 10.00
C ASP A 167 4.82 -8.07 10.27
N THR A 168 4.57 -7.23 9.28
CA THR A 168 3.54 -6.16 9.30
C THR A 168 2.45 -6.44 8.28
N THR A 169 2.24 -7.72 7.98
CA THR A 169 1.18 -8.22 7.08
C THR A 169 -0.14 -7.72 7.69
N PHE A 170 -0.49 -8.09 8.92
CA PHE A 170 -1.77 -7.72 9.54
C PHE A 170 -1.75 -6.36 10.26
N SER A 171 -2.93 -5.81 10.51
CA SER A 171 -3.12 -4.55 11.24
C SER A 171 -2.50 -4.63 12.64
N SER A 172 -1.66 -3.65 12.99
CA SER A 172 -1.02 -3.52 14.30
C SER A 172 -0.73 -2.05 14.62
N ILE A 173 -0.45 -1.75 15.89
CA ILE A 173 -0.02 -0.40 16.32
C ILE A 173 1.28 -0.03 15.60
N PHE A 174 2.20 -0.99 15.49
CA PHE A 174 3.46 -0.78 14.80
C PHE A 174 3.27 -0.51 13.30
N LYS A 175 2.42 -1.28 12.59
CA LYS A 175 2.10 -1.02 11.17
C LYS A 175 1.47 0.36 10.97
N ALA A 176 0.50 0.70 11.83
CA ALA A 176 -0.15 2.01 11.79
C ALA A 176 0.86 3.15 12.05
N TRP A 177 1.81 2.95 12.96
CA TRP A 177 2.88 3.89 13.24
C TRP A 177 3.84 4.06 12.05
N LEU A 178 4.33 2.96 11.45
CA LEU A 178 5.19 3.03 10.27
C LEU A 178 4.54 3.84 9.14
N SER A 179 3.23 3.72 8.96
CA SER A 179 2.49 4.45 7.93
C SER A 179 2.55 5.98 8.06
N THR A 180 2.94 6.52 9.23
CA THR A 180 3.07 7.97 9.48
C THR A 180 4.50 8.47 9.36
N GLN A 181 5.50 7.59 9.43
CA GLN A 181 6.92 7.96 9.42
C GLN A 181 7.63 7.59 8.13
N LEU A 182 7.22 6.51 7.44
CA LEU A 182 7.93 6.05 6.27
C LEU A 182 7.53 6.82 5.00
N GLY A 183 8.54 7.19 4.21
CA GLY A 183 8.37 7.76 2.87
C GLY A 183 8.57 6.72 1.76
N ASN A 184 7.92 6.91 0.62
CA ASN A 184 8.12 6.08 -0.56
C ASN A 184 9.50 6.34 -1.18
N ALA A 185 10.33 5.30 -1.23
CA ALA A 185 11.68 5.38 -1.78
C ALA A 185 11.67 5.09 -3.29
N TYR A 186 11.14 3.93 -3.67
CA TYR A 186 11.06 3.47 -5.06
C TYR A 186 10.14 2.26 -5.20
N VAL A 187 9.72 2.00 -6.44
CA VAL A 187 9.04 0.76 -6.84
C VAL A 187 10.04 -0.11 -7.59
N GLN A 188 10.28 -1.32 -7.10
CA GLN A 188 10.89 -2.36 -7.90
C GLN A 188 9.81 -3.05 -8.75
N PHE A 189 10.02 -3.08 -10.06
CA PHE A 189 9.25 -3.90 -10.98
C PHE A 189 10.21 -4.76 -11.80
N ARG A 190 10.34 -6.04 -11.42
CA ARG A 190 11.28 -6.98 -12.04
C ARG A 190 12.71 -6.44 -12.01
N GLY A 191 13.39 -6.36 -13.16
CA GLY A 191 14.72 -5.79 -13.33
C GLY A 191 14.76 -4.26 -13.42
N THR A 192 13.65 -3.56 -13.16
CA THR A 192 13.54 -2.11 -13.26
C THR A 192 13.24 -1.51 -11.88
N ILE A 193 13.93 -0.42 -11.54
CA ILE A 193 13.57 0.46 -10.44
C ILE A 193 12.89 1.69 -11.03
N ILE A 194 11.73 2.04 -10.48
CA ILE A 194 10.98 3.24 -10.81
C ILE A 194 11.04 4.16 -9.59
N GLY A 195 11.66 5.32 -9.75
CA GLY A 195 11.71 6.37 -8.73
C GLY A 195 11.04 7.66 -9.19
N GLN A 196 11.23 8.71 -8.41
CA GLN A 196 10.83 10.06 -8.76
C GLN A 196 12.02 10.91 -9.25
N HIS A 197 11.69 11.97 -9.97
CA HIS A 197 12.58 13.09 -10.27
C HIS A 197 11.84 14.41 -10.06
N GLU A 198 12.55 15.52 -10.11
CA GLU A 198 11.99 16.86 -9.93
C GLU A 198 10.90 17.15 -10.98
N ASP A 199 9.79 17.81 -10.59
CA ASP A 199 8.65 18.05 -11.48
C ASP A 199 8.97 19.00 -12.65
N ASP A 200 10.02 19.83 -12.52
CA ASP A 200 10.50 20.77 -13.53
C ASP A 200 11.54 20.17 -14.49
N ARG A 201 11.99 18.94 -14.25
CA ARG A 201 12.88 18.20 -15.15
C ARG A 201 12.13 17.67 -16.37
N ASP A 202 12.83 17.48 -17.49
CA ASP A 202 12.25 16.77 -18.66
C ASP A 202 11.73 15.39 -18.24
N ALA A 203 10.42 15.19 -18.42
CA ALA A 203 9.72 13.98 -18.05
C ALA A 203 10.30 12.70 -18.68
N LEU A 204 11.04 12.78 -19.80
CA LEU A 204 11.66 11.61 -20.43
C LEU A 204 12.99 11.20 -19.79
N GLU A 205 13.63 12.07 -19.02
CA GLU A 205 14.88 11.75 -18.32
C GLU A 205 14.70 10.68 -17.24
N ASN A 206 15.78 9.93 -16.96
CA ASN A 206 15.78 8.90 -15.92
C ASN A 206 16.97 9.10 -14.99
N ILE A 207 16.70 9.42 -13.74
CA ILE A 207 17.70 9.67 -12.69
C ILE A 207 17.44 8.79 -11.46
N ASP A 208 18.49 8.61 -10.68
CA ASP A 208 18.44 8.01 -9.35
C ASP A 208 18.52 9.16 -8.34
N LEU A 209 17.39 9.85 -8.12
CA LEU A 209 17.35 11.08 -7.31
C LEU A 209 17.82 10.82 -5.86
N VAL A 210 17.45 9.67 -5.30
CA VAL A 210 17.82 9.24 -3.94
C VAL A 210 19.27 8.76 -3.82
N GLY A 211 19.97 8.57 -4.94
CA GLY A 211 21.40 8.24 -4.95
C GLY A 211 21.72 6.81 -4.50
N PHE A 212 20.77 5.86 -4.59
CA PHE A 212 20.97 4.51 -4.09
C PHE A 212 21.83 3.61 -4.97
N GLY A 213 22.27 4.08 -6.13
CA GLY A 213 23.15 3.35 -7.01
C GLY A 213 22.44 2.18 -7.71
N PHE A 214 21.19 2.37 -8.14
CA PHE A 214 20.38 1.30 -8.74
C PHE A 214 21.06 0.65 -9.97
N LYS A 215 21.71 1.46 -10.82
CA LYS A 215 22.49 0.96 -11.98
C LYS A 215 23.68 0.12 -11.55
N LYS A 216 24.39 0.51 -10.48
CA LYS A 216 25.51 -0.27 -9.92
C LYS A 216 25.03 -1.62 -9.38
N ALA A 217 23.81 -1.67 -8.86
CA ALA A 217 23.14 -2.90 -8.46
C ALA A 217 22.52 -3.67 -9.65
N GLY A 218 22.77 -3.29 -10.90
CA GLY A 218 22.33 -4.01 -12.10
C GLY A 218 20.87 -3.80 -12.49
N TYR A 219 20.18 -2.79 -11.97
CA TYR A 219 18.82 -2.45 -12.36
C TYR A 219 18.76 -1.46 -13.52
N THR A 220 17.73 -1.59 -14.35
CA THR A 220 17.31 -0.50 -15.23
C THR A 220 16.65 0.59 -14.38
N VAL A 221 17.03 1.84 -14.59
CA VAL A 221 16.44 2.98 -13.85
C VAL A 221 15.43 3.68 -14.73
N ARG A 222 14.24 3.88 -14.17
CA ARG A 222 13.22 4.79 -14.65
C ARG A 222 12.87 5.77 -13.55
N SER A 223 12.52 6.98 -13.93
CA SER A 223 11.94 7.95 -13.01
C SER A 223 10.85 8.75 -13.72
N ILE A 224 9.88 9.24 -12.95
CA ILE A 224 8.80 10.12 -13.40
C ILE A 224 8.72 11.36 -12.48
N PRO A 225 8.02 12.43 -12.88
CA PRO A 225 7.81 13.61 -12.04
C PRO A 225 7.29 13.24 -10.64
N GLY A 226 7.85 13.89 -9.61
CA GLY A 226 7.58 13.61 -8.20
C GLY A 226 6.09 13.65 -7.86
N THR A 227 5.35 14.62 -8.39
CA THR A 227 3.90 14.71 -8.15
C THR A 227 3.16 13.46 -8.65
N GLN A 228 3.49 12.97 -9.85
CA GLN A 228 2.89 11.75 -10.40
C GLN A 228 3.31 10.49 -9.63
N PHE A 229 4.59 10.38 -9.28
CA PHE A 229 5.11 9.27 -8.48
C PHE A 229 4.41 9.21 -7.13
N MET A 230 4.39 10.33 -6.41
CA MET A 230 3.84 10.41 -5.07
C MET A 230 2.34 10.12 -5.05
N LEU A 231 1.58 10.52 -6.08
CA LEU A 231 0.15 10.25 -6.15
C LEU A 231 -0.19 8.81 -6.56
N LEU A 232 0.49 8.24 -7.55
CA LEU A 232 0.02 7.02 -8.23
C LEU A 232 0.94 5.81 -8.10
N LEU A 233 2.18 6.01 -7.66
CA LEU A 233 3.18 4.95 -7.47
C LEU A 233 3.60 4.79 -6.00
N SER A 234 2.95 5.53 -5.09
CA SER A 234 3.14 5.40 -3.65
C SER A 234 2.27 4.28 -3.08
N TYR A 235 2.91 3.25 -2.54
CA TYR A 235 2.20 2.25 -1.75
C TYR A 235 1.78 2.85 -0.42
N LYS A 236 0.48 2.80 -0.14
CA LYS A 236 -0.06 3.24 1.15
C LYS A 236 -0.09 2.07 2.11
N ILE A 237 0.77 2.12 3.13
CA ILE A 237 0.66 1.22 4.28
C ILE A 237 -0.74 1.43 4.90
N GLU A 238 -1.51 0.34 4.95
CA GLU A 238 -2.85 0.31 5.54
C GLU A 238 -2.77 0.72 7.02
N ARG A 239 -3.59 1.70 7.39
CA ARG A 239 -3.79 2.16 8.77
C ARG A 239 -5.24 2.64 8.94
N PRO A 240 -5.74 2.70 10.17
CA PRO A 240 -7.01 3.36 10.47
C PRO A 240 -7.04 4.79 9.91
N VAL A 241 -8.18 5.19 9.35
CA VAL A 241 -8.44 6.59 9.00
C VAL A 241 -8.52 7.39 10.31
N VAL A 242 -7.72 8.46 10.39
CA VAL A 242 -7.73 9.37 11.54
C VAL A 242 -8.76 10.45 11.27
N GLN A 243 -9.61 10.73 12.26
CA GLN A 243 -10.62 11.78 12.15
C GLN A 243 -9.97 13.12 11.75
N GLY A 244 -10.53 13.78 10.73
CA GLY A 244 -9.99 15.00 10.13
C GLY A 244 -8.99 14.77 8.98
N TYR A 245 -8.71 13.51 8.63
CA TYR A 245 -7.82 13.12 7.52
C TYR A 245 -8.53 12.19 6.53
N GLU A 246 -9.83 12.43 6.29
CA GLU A 246 -10.68 11.63 5.39
C GLU A 246 -10.51 12.00 3.90
N ALA A 247 -9.81 13.10 3.60
CA ALA A 247 -9.64 13.62 2.25
C ALA A 247 -9.02 12.60 1.28
N ASP A 248 -8.16 11.70 1.77
CA ASP A 248 -7.59 10.62 0.97
C ASP A 248 -8.65 9.69 0.36
N THR A 249 -9.68 9.31 1.14
CA THR A 249 -10.78 8.49 0.65
C THR A 249 -11.68 9.26 -0.30
N GLU A 250 -11.92 10.55 -0.04
CA GLU A 250 -12.67 11.44 -0.94
C GLU A 250 -12.00 11.48 -2.33
N PHE A 251 -10.70 11.79 -2.40
CA PHE A 251 -9.99 11.84 -3.67
C PHE A 251 -9.88 10.47 -4.34
N SER A 252 -9.74 9.41 -3.55
CA SER A 252 -9.76 8.03 -4.07
C SER A 252 -11.09 7.72 -4.75
N LEU A 253 -12.22 8.17 -4.19
CA LEU A 253 -13.52 8.04 -4.84
C LEU A 253 -13.66 8.96 -6.06
N ASN A 254 -13.10 10.17 -6.00
CA ASN A 254 -13.01 11.03 -7.17
C ASN A 254 -12.20 10.39 -8.30
N ALA A 255 -11.31 9.43 -8.04
CA ALA A 255 -10.67 8.68 -9.11
C ALA A 255 -11.65 7.87 -9.97
N ILE A 256 -12.84 7.52 -9.46
CA ILE A 256 -13.80 6.63 -10.15
C ILE A 256 -15.21 7.19 -10.28
N SER A 257 -15.50 8.33 -9.67
CA SER A 257 -16.83 8.93 -9.66
C SER A 257 -16.73 10.46 -9.55
N PRO A 258 -17.59 11.22 -10.26
CA PRO A 258 -17.74 12.66 -10.01
C PRO A 258 -18.39 12.96 -8.65
N VAL A 259 -19.04 11.97 -8.03
CA VAL A 259 -19.68 12.09 -6.72
C VAL A 259 -18.87 11.29 -5.71
N ALA A 260 -18.29 11.95 -4.71
CA ALA A 260 -17.51 11.33 -3.63
C ALA A 260 -18.27 11.44 -2.30
N LEU A 261 -19.14 10.46 -2.04
CA LEU A 261 -19.82 10.32 -0.75
C LEU A 261 -18.94 9.61 0.27
N PRO A 262 -18.93 10.04 1.55
CA PRO A 262 -18.30 9.29 2.62
C PRO A 262 -18.80 7.85 2.63
N LEU A 263 -17.89 6.88 2.58
CA LEU A 263 -18.27 5.48 2.42
C LEU A 263 -19.05 4.92 3.62
N GLY A 264 -18.85 5.48 4.82
CA GLY A 264 -19.64 5.15 6.01
C GLY A 264 -21.13 5.51 5.89
N ASN A 265 -21.52 6.33 4.91
CA ASN A 265 -22.92 6.66 4.63
C ASN A 265 -23.56 5.71 3.62
N CYS A 266 -22.84 4.72 3.11
CA CYS A 266 -23.35 3.81 2.09
C CYS A 266 -23.83 2.48 2.70
N ASP A 267 -25.00 2.03 2.29
CA ASP A 267 -25.52 0.70 2.63
C ASP A 267 -24.77 -0.39 1.87
N ILE A 268 -24.35 -1.43 2.58
CA ILE A 268 -23.69 -2.59 1.95
C ILE A 268 -24.74 -3.58 1.45
N GLU A 269 -24.79 -3.71 0.13
CA GLU A 269 -25.68 -4.59 -0.61
C GLU A 269 -24.97 -5.92 -0.93
N ILE A 270 -25.45 -7.01 -0.34
CA ILE A 270 -25.01 -8.38 -0.63
C ILE A 270 -26.24 -9.13 -1.11
N ASP A 271 -26.24 -9.58 -2.37
CA ASP A 271 -27.31 -10.42 -2.92
C ASP A 271 -27.30 -11.78 -2.17
N PRO A 272 -28.43 -12.24 -1.59
CA PRO A 272 -28.51 -13.53 -0.93
C PRO A 272 -28.02 -14.71 -1.78
N ARG A 273 -28.28 -14.68 -3.09
CA ARG A 273 -27.77 -15.71 -4.04
C ARG A 273 -26.27 -15.69 -4.16
N LYS A 274 -25.67 -14.49 -4.06
CA LYS A 274 -24.22 -14.34 -4.04
C LYS A 274 -23.64 -14.90 -2.75
N PHE A 275 -24.28 -14.69 -1.61
CA PHE A 275 -23.84 -15.27 -0.35
C PHE A 275 -23.93 -16.81 -0.37
N GLU A 276 -24.98 -17.37 -0.97
CA GLU A 276 -25.11 -18.81 -1.19
C GLU A 276 -23.99 -19.34 -2.10
N TYR A 277 -23.67 -18.63 -3.18
CA TYR A 277 -22.53 -18.94 -4.04
C TYR A 277 -21.19 -18.86 -3.28
N LEU A 278 -20.97 -17.84 -2.45
CA LEU A 278 -19.76 -17.73 -1.64
C LEU A 278 -19.65 -18.88 -0.63
N SER A 279 -20.78 -19.31 -0.05
CA SER A 279 -20.85 -20.42 0.90
C SER A 279 -20.52 -21.77 0.28
N THR A 280 -20.66 -21.91 -1.04
CA THR A 280 -20.42 -23.15 -1.77
C THR A 280 -19.08 -23.14 -2.49
N GLU A 281 -18.87 -22.16 -3.37
CA GLU A 281 -17.71 -22.08 -4.27
C GLU A 281 -16.51 -21.33 -3.67
N LYS A 282 -16.73 -20.52 -2.63
CA LYS A 282 -15.69 -19.74 -1.92
C LYS A 282 -15.66 -20.04 -0.43
N ALA A 283 -16.05 -21.26 -0.05
CA ALA A 283 -16.16 -21.69 1.34
C ALA A 283 -14.88 -21.43 2.16
N LYS A 284 -13.69 -21.57 1.53
CA LYS A 284 -12.39 -21.29 2.18
C LYS A 284 -12.24 -19.84 2.63
N SER A 285 -12.69 -18.87 1.84
CA SER A 285 -12.60 -17.46 2.20
C SER A 285 -13.55 -17.12 3.35
N LEU A 286 -14.75 -17.69 3.36
CA LEU A 286 -15.68 -17.55 4.48
C LEU A 286 -15.20 -18.27 5.74
N GLU A 287 -14.65 -19.47 5.61
CA GLU A 287 -14.03 -20.21 6.72
C GLU A 287 -12.86 -19.44 7.33
N GLY A 288 -11.96 -18.90 6.49
CA GLY A 288 -10.85 -18.06 6.92
C GLY A 288 -11.30 -16.79 7.65
N LEU A 289 -12.47 -16.25 7.29
CA LEU A 289 -13.09 -15.12 7.99
C LEU A 289 -13.90 -15.53 9.23
N GLY A 290 -14.08 -16.83 9.48
CA GLY A 290 -14.93 -17.32 10.58
C GLY A 290 -16.43 -17.19 10.32
N LEU A 291 -16.81 -17.06 9.05
CA LEU A 291 -18.18 -16.84 8.57
C LEU A 291 -18.81 -18.08 7.92
N LEU A 292 -18.13 -19.22 7.89
CA LEU A 292 -18.68 -20.45 7.32
C LEU A 292 -19.90 -20.91 8.15
N GLY A 293 -21.08 -20.97 7.53
CA GLY A 293 -22.35 -21.20 8.23
C GLY A 293 -22.87 -19.99 9.01
N GLY A 294 -22.19 -18.84 8.93
CA GLY A 294 -22.62 -17.56 9.48
C GLY A 294 -23.73 -16.91 8.66
N ASN A 295 -24.25 -15.78 9.14
CA ASN A 295 -25.27 -15.02 8.42
C ASN A 295 -24.66 -13.89 7.59
N LEU A 296 -25.44 -13.41 6.63
CA LEU A 296 -25.06 -12.32 5.73
C LEU A 296 -24.79 -11.01 6.49
N ASP A 297 -25.43 -10.81 7.64
CA ASP A 297 -25.27 -9.60 8.44
C ASP A 297 -23.87 -9.48 9.06
N GLN A 298 -23.26 -10.58 9.48
CA GLN A 298 -21.87 -10.58 9.97
C GLN A 298 -20.88 -10.16 8.90
N LEU A 299 -21.02 -10.67 7.67
CA LEU A 299 -20.17 -10.24 6.54
C LEU A 299 -20.38 -8.74 6.26
N ARG A 300 -21.63 -8.27 6.34
CA ARG A 300 -21.97 -6.85 6.16
C ARG A 300 -21.27 -5.98 7.21
N GLU A 301 -21.30 -6.39 8.47
CA GLU A 301 -20.67 -5.70 9.60
C GLU A 301 -19.15 -5.61 9.41
N MET A 302 -18.48 -6.71 9.07
CA MET A 302 -17.03 -6.72 8.81
C MET A 302 -16.64 -5.79 7.66
N ILE A 303 -17.41 -5.77 6.58
CA ILE A 303 -17.16 -4.86 5.45
C ILE A 303 -17.38 -3.41 5.90
N SER A 304 -18.43 -3.11 6.67
CA SER A 304 -18.76 -1.77 7.18
C SER A 304 -17.67 -1.20 8.09
N GLU A 305 -17.22 -2.02 9.05
CA GLU A 305 -16.14 -1.65 9.95
C GLU A 305 -14.86 -1.38 9.17
N ARG A 306 -14.57 -2.16 8.14
CA ARG A 306 -13.34 -1.95 7.36
C ARG A 306 -13.42 -0.71 6.47
N ILE A 307 -14.54 -0.47 5.82
CA ILE A 307 -14.74 0.70 4.96
C ILE A 307 -14.56 2.02 5.71
N SER A 308 -15.05 2.09 6.95
CA SER A 308 -14.94 3.30 7.77
C SER A 308 -13.50 3.60 8.22
N HIS A 309 -12.58 2.63 8.09
CA HIS A 309 -11.23 2.72 8.64
C HIS A 309 -10.12 2.42 7.63
N ASN A 310 -10.41 2.13 6.36
CA ASN A 310 -9.40 1.59 5.46
C ASN A 310 -9.27 2.32 4.13
N TYR A 311 -8.07 2.17 3.57
CA TYR A 311 -7.68 2.50 2.22
C TYR A 311 -8.44 1.65 1.19
N ILE A 312 -8.84 2.30 0.09
CA ILE A 312 -9.39 1.63 -1.09
C ILE A 312 -8.38 1.59 -2.23
N TYR A 313 -8.35 0.50 -2.98
CA TYR A 313 -7.35 0.27 -4.04
C TYR A 313 -7.92 -0.39 -5.29
N SER A 314 -7.13 -0.44 -6.35
CA SER A 314 -7.56 -0.96 -7.66
C SER A 314 -8.89 -0.36 -8.10
N MET A 315 -8.93 0.96 -8.10
CA MET A 315 -10.09 1.79 -8.39
C MET A 315 -10.29 1.84 -9.91
N VAL A 316 -11.47 1.46 -10.39
CA VAL A 316 -11.81 1.38 -11.80
C VAL A 316 -13.13 2.08 -12.06
N GLN A 317 -13.15 2.94 -13.07
CA GLN A 317 -14.39 3.42 -13.70
C GLN A 317 -14.54 2.69 -15.03
N ASP A 318 -15.46 1.74 -15.11
CA ASP A 318 -15.75 1.02 -16.34
C ASP A 318 -16.86 1.75 -17.11
N ASP A 319 -16.44 2.65 -18.00
CA ASP A 319 -17.36 3.42 -18.85
C ASP A 319 -18.26 2.53 -19.72
N ALA A 320 -17.80 1.33 -20.10
CA ALA A 320 -18.55 0.45 -21.01
C ALA A 320 -19.77 -0.17 -20.32
N HIS A 321 -19.66 -0.44 -19.02
CA HIS A 321 -20.73 -1.04 -18.22
C HIS A 321 -21.36 -0.05 -17.23
N GLY A 322 -20.84 1.19 -17.14
CA GLY A 322 -21.28 2.19 -16.18
C GLY A 322 -21.01 1.79 -14.73
N VAL A 323 -19.91 1.07 -14.48
CA VAL A 323 -19.59 0.48 -13.17
C VAL A 323 -18.35 1.13 -12.59
N SER A 324 -18.50 1.81 -11.45
CA SER A 324 -17.38 2.26 -10.64
C SER A 324 -17.12 1.25 -9.53
N ARG A 325 -15.87 0.80 -9.37
CA ARG A 325 -15.52 -0.24 -8.39
C ARG A 325 -14.15 -0.02 -7.78
N PHE A 326 -13.96 -0.56 -6.59
CA PHE A 326 -12.70 -0.59 -5.88
C PHE A 326 -12.62 -1.85 -5.01
N ASN A 327 -11.43 -2.09 -4.44
CA ASN A 327 -11.20 -3.17 -3.52
C ASN A 327 -10.82 -2.65 -2.14
N ILE A 328 -11.13 -3.45 -1.12
CA ILE A 328 -10.60 -3.34 0.24
C ILE A 328 -10.06 -4.70 0.68
N MET A 329 -9.16 -4.69 1.67
CA MET A 329 -8.73 -5.89 2.35
C MET A 329 -9.42 -5.98 3.71
N ILE A 330 -10.07 -7.11 4.01
CA ILE A 330 -10.57 -7.41 5.36
C ILE A 330 -9.69 -8.48 6.01
N GLU A 331 -9.55 -8.41 7.32
CA GLU A 331 -8.68 -9.28 8.10
C GLU A 331 -9.49 -9.92 9.22
N ALA A 332 -9.22 -11.19 9.52
CA ALA A 332 -9.85 -11.87 10.65
C ALA A 332 -8.86 -12.84 11.30
N ARG A 333 -9.08 -13.11 12.58
CA ARG A 333 -8.44 -14.19 13.32
C ARG A 333 -9.50 -15.00 14.04
N PRO A 334 -10.21 -15.90 13.35
CA PRO A 334 -11.30 -16.66 13.95
C PRO A 334 -10.80 -17.48 15.15
N THR A 335 -11.56 -17.51 16.25
CA THR A 335 -11.21 -18.28 17.45
C THR A 335 -11.02 -19.76 17.17
N ALA A 336 -11.75 -20.32 16.19
CA ALA A 336 -11.67 -21.73 15.84
C ALA A 336 -10.30 -22.14 15.25
N THR A 337 -9.64 -21.24 14.52
CA THR A 337 -8.35 -21.53 13.86
C THR A 337 -7.18 -20.85 14.54
N GLU A 338 -7.42 -19.74 15.26
CA GLU A 338 -6.43 -18.79 15.79
C GLU A 338 -5.40 -18.31 14.76
N ARG A 339 -5.69 -18.51 13.47
CA ARG A 339 -4.83 -18.12 12.36
C ARG A 339 -5.38 -16.87 11.74
N TRP A 340 -4.49 -15.93 11.50
CA TRP A 340 -4.82 -14.73 10.76
C TRP A 340 -5.12 -15.07 9.29
N PHE A 341 -6.13 -14.40 8.75
CA PHE A 341 -6.57 -14.55 7.37
C PHE A 341 -6.89 -13.18 6.78
N ARG A 342 -6.65 -13.01 5.46
CA ARG A 342 -7.05 -11.83 4.71
C ARG A 342 -7.90 -12.20 3.50
N ALA A 343 -8.99 -11.47 3.32
CA ALA A 343 -9.84 -11.59 2.14
C ALA A 343 -9.86 -10.27 1.37
N LEU A 344 -9.80 -10.37 0.04
CA LEU A 344 -10.03 -9.23 -0.83
C LEU A 344 -11.53 -9.13 -1.09
N VAL A 345 -12.07 -7.94 -0.85
CA VAL A 345 -13.47 -7.61 -1.10
C VAL A 345 -13.51 -6.59 -2.24
N GLY A 346 -14.12 -6.94 -3.37
CA GLY A 346 -14.39 -5.99 -4.44
C GLY A 346 -15.82 -5.46 -4.34
N LEU A 347 -15.94 -4.13 -4.35
CA LEU A 347 -17.20 -3.40 -4.17
C LEU A 347 -17.47 -2.52 -5.37
N GLU A 348 -18.72 -2.50 -5.80
CA GLU A 348 -19.24 -1.51 -6.73
C GLU A 348 -19.77 -0.32 -5.96
N TYR A 349 -19.38 0.86 -6.40
CA TYR A 349 -19.77 2.13 -5.84
C TYR A 349 -20.96 2.72 -6.59
N LYS A 350 -22.09 2.89 -5.88
CA LYS A 350 -23.36 3.38 -6.43
C LYS A 350 -23.83 4.63 -5.69
N PRO A 351 -23.19 5.79 -5.93
CA PRO A 351 -23.42 7.00 -5.16
C PRO A 351 -24.86 7.51 -5.24
N GLU A 352 -25.55 7.34 -6.37
CA GLU A 352 -26.92 7.82 -6.58
C GLU A 352 -27.93 7.12 -5.65
N SER A 353 -27.62 5.88 -5.26
CA SER A 353 -28.43 5.08 -4.34
C SER A 353 -27.85 4.98 -2.93
N GLN A 354 -26.69 5.61 -2.67
CA GLN A 354 -25.93 5.47 -1.43
C GLN A 354 -25.63 3.99 -1.09
N ARG A 355 -25.15 3.21 -2.07
CA ARG A 355 -24.88 1.77 -1.88
C ARG A 355 -23.48 1.35 -2.30
N LEU A 356 -23.00 0.32 -1.62
CA LEU A 356 -21.83 -0.47 -1.97
C LEU A 356 -22.27 -1.91 -2.23
N ARG A 357 -22.23 -2.34 -3.50
CA ARG A 357 -22.64 -3.71 -3.86
C ARG A 357 -21.44 -4.64 -3.91
N LEU A 358 -21.53 -5.76 -3.20
CA LEU A 358 -20.48 -6.78 -3.21
C LEU A 358 -20.34 -7.40 -4.62
N ILE A 359 -19.16 -7.27 -5.24
CA ILE A 359 -18.81 -7.88 -6.54
C ILE A 359 -18.03 -9.18 -6.33
N THR A 360 -17.05 -9.20 -5.44
CA THR A 360 -16.23 -10.39 -5.21
C THR A 360 -15.75 -10.47 -3.77
N LEU A 361 -15.58 -11.71 -3.31
CA LEU A 361 -14.88 -12.05 -2.09
C LEU A 361 -13.98 -13.22 -2.45
N ILE A 362 -12.68 -13.03 -2.31
CA ILE A 362 -11.66 -14.06 -2.58
C ILE A 362 -10.73 -14.16 -1.40
#